data_AF-A0A7J2X8W2-F1
#
_entry.id   AF-A0A7J2X8W2-F1
#
_cell.length_a   1.000
_cell.length_b   1.000
_cell.length_c   1.000
_cell.angle_alpha   90.00
_cell.angle_beta   90.00
_cell.angle_gamma   90.00
#
_symmetry.space_group_name_H-M   'P 1'
#
loop_
_entity.id
_entity.type
_entity.pdbx_description
1 polymer ?
#
loop_
_entity_poly.entity_id
_entity_poly.type
_entity_poly.pdbx_seq_one_letter_code
_entity_poly.pdbx_strand_id
1 'polypeptide(L)'
;MVDIGKAIEFPTKDKEWLTKIVVGGILSIIPVINFIAAGYELKVMRNAINKKPAMPRWENFGGLFVDGLVVFIISLIYMIVPIIVFVATAAVWGLSLFSIGRFMGCPFALVAAFLPLIAITLVFAIIIGFILPMAIALYASSKNVGKAFKFGEILNRIKSVFGEYIVAYVFILILGIIIGAIAMIPYIGWIIALFVTFYIGVVSSNLFGELYAKSKA
;
A
#
# COMPACT_ATOMS: atom_id res chain seq x y z
N MET A 1 13.04 18.01 6.31
CA MET A 1 11.72 17.84 5.67
C MET A 1 11.86 16.75 4.63
N VAL A 2 10.81 15.95 4.43
CA VAL A 2 10.74 14.98 3.34
C VAL A 2 10.82 15.72 2.01
N ASP A 3 11.70 15.26 1.12
CA ASP A 3 11.90 15.81 -0.21
C ASP A 3 11.22 14.88 -1.23
N ILE A 4 9.98 15.20 -1.58
CA ILE A 4 9.16 14.39 -2.49
C ILE A 4 9.80 14.31 -3.88
N GLY A 5 10.47 15.38 -4.34
CA GLY A 5 11.19 15.38 -5.61
C GLY A 5 12.29 14.32 -5.62
N LYS A 6 13.12 14.28 -4.58
CA LYS A 6 14.14 13.24 -4.42
C LYS A 6 13.57 11.83 -4.31
N ALA A 7 12.40 11.68 -3.68
CA ALA A 7 11.74 10.38 -3.57
C ALA A 7 11.26 9.88 -4.94
N ILE A 8 10.70 10.75 -5.78
CA ILE A 8 10.29 10.41 -7.16
C ILE A 8 11.50 10.07 -8.01
N GLU A 9 12.61 10.81 -7.87
CA GLU A 9 13.84 10.56 -8.63
C GLU A 9 14.64 9.35 -8.11
N PHE A 10 14.28 8.77 -6.97
CA PHE A 10 15.05 7.69 -6.37
C PHE A 10 15.24 6.49 -7.31
N PRO A 11 14.19 5.94 -7.96
CA PRO A 11 14.37 4.83 -8.89
C PRO A 11 15.24 5.21 -10.09
N THR A 12 15.08 6.41 -10.66
CA THR A 12 15.77 6.82 -11.90
C THR A 12 17.26 7.09 -11.72
N LYS A 13 17.75 7.20 -10.48
CA LYS A 13 19.19 7.29 -10.17
C LYS A 13 19.96 5.99 -10.40
N ASP A 14 19.27 4.86 -10.47
CA ASP A 14 19.90 3.57 -10.78
C ASP A 14 20.11 3.41 -12.28
N LYS A 15 21.29 2.96 -12.72
CA LYS A 15 21.58 2.78 -14.17
C LYS A 15 20.67 1.75 -14.83
N GLU A 16 20.20 0.76 -14.09
CA GLU A 16 19.37 -0.34 -14.56
C GLU A 16 17.90 -0.14 -14.15
N TRP A 17 17.50 1.10 -13.81
CA TRP A 17 16.16 1.38 -13.30
C TRP A 17 15.05 0.86 -14.22
N LEU A 18 15.18 1.07 -15.52
CA LEU A 18 14.17 0.66 -16.49
C LEU A 18 13.99 -0.86 -16.49
N THR A 19 15.10 -1.61 -16.54
CA THR A 19 15.09 -3.08 -16.43
C THR A 19 14.44 -3.52 -15.14
N LYS A 20 14.77 -2.87 -14.01
CA LYS A 20 14.23 -3.23 -12.70
C LYS A 20 12.72 -3.01 -12.63
N ILE A 21 12.24 -1.88 -13.14
CA ILE A 21 10.82 -1.55 -13.17
C ILE A 21 10.04 -2.45 -14.13
N VAL A 22 10.59 -2.76 -15.31
CA VAL A 22 9.94 -3.66 -16.27
C VAL A 22 9.80 -5.06 -15.69
N VAL A 23 10.87 -5.61 -15.11
CA VAL A 23 10.82 -6.94 -14.47
C VAL A 23 9.83 -6.93 -13.31
N GLY A 24 9.87 -5.93 -12.43
CA GLY A 24 8.94 -5.83 -11.30
C GLY A 24 7.48 -5.65 -11.72
N GLY A 25 7.23 -4.88 -12.79
CA GLY A 25 5.92 -4.73 -13.40
C GLY A 25 5.37 -6.04 -13.96
N ILE A 26 6.20 -6.80 -14.68
CA ILE A 26 5.83 -8.13 -15.20
C ILE A 26 5.52 -9.10 -14.05
N LEU A 27 6.38 -9.15 -13.03
CA LEU A 27 6.18 -10.02 -11.86
C LEU A 27 4.90 -9.67 -11.08
N SER A 28 4.56 -8.38 -11.00
CA SER A 28 3.36 -7.89 -10.30
C SER A 28 2.04 -8.37 -10.93
N ILE A 29 2.03 -8.72 -12.22
CA ILE A 29 0.82 -9.15 -12.93
C ILE A 29 0.49 -10.61 -12.64
N ILE A 30 1.52 -11.44 -12.47
CA ILE A 30 1.33 -12.88 -12.36
C ILE A 30 0.90 -13.21 -10.92
N PRO A 31 -0.31 -13.74 -10.70
CA PRO A 31 -0.77 -14.09 -9.35
C PRO A 31 0.21 -15.03 -8.65
N VAL A 32 0.33 -14.90 -7.33
CA VAL A 32 1.30 -15.62 -6.49
C VAL A 32 2.75 -15.17 -6.73
N ILE A 33 3.19 -15.01 -7.98
CA ILE A 33 4.52 -14.50 -8.31
C ILE A 33 4.66 -13.01 -7.92
N ASN A 34 3.56 -12.26 -7.89
CA ASN A 34 3.53 -10.87 -7.44
C ASN A 34 4.08 -10.65 -6.02
N PHE A 35 4.14 -11.70 -5.17
CA PHE A 35 4.82 -11.61 -3.88
C PHE A 35 6.32 -11.33 -4.02
N ILE A 36 6.97 -11.72 -5.12
CA ILE A 36 8.36 -11.38 -5.38
C ILE A 36 8.54 -9.86 -5.52
N ALA A 37 7.61 -9.18 -6.20
CA ALA A 37 7.62 -7.73 -6.35
C ALA A 37 7.42 -7.04 -4.98
N ALA A 38 6.47 -7.52 -4.17
CA ALA A 38 6.27 -7.03 -2.80
C ALA A 38 7.51 -7.23 -1.90
N GLY A 39 8.21 -8.36 -2.02
CA GLY A 39 9.46 -8.60 -1.30
C GLY A 39 10.60 -7.71 -1.77
N TYR A 40 10.64 -7.37 -3.06
CA TYR A 40 11.58 -6.41 -3.61
C TYR A 40 11.36 -5.01 -3.01
N GLU A 41 10.10 -4.57 -2.96
CA GLU A 41 9.69 -3.32 -2.30
C GLU A 41 10.09 -3.30 -0.82
N LEU A 42 9.84 -4.40 -0.09
CA LEU A 42 10.30 -4.53 1.30
C LEU A 42 11.83 -4.39 1.43
N LYS A 43 12.59 -4.95 0.49
CA LYS A 43 14.05 -4.86 0.48
C LYS A 43 14.52 -3.44 0.18
N VAL A 44 13.82 -2.69 -0.70
CA VAL A 44 14.03 -1.25 -0.90
C VAL A 44 13.79 -0.49 0.42
N MET A 45 12.67 -0.76 1.10
CA MET A 45 12.37 -0.15 2.39
C MET A 45 13.45 -0.45 3.43
N ARG A 46 13.91 -1.70 3.51
CA ARG A 46 14.99 -2.12 4.40
C ARG A 46 16.32 -1.40 4.10
N ASN A 47 16.64 -1.19 2.82
CA ASN A 47 17.82 -0.41 2.41
C ASN A 47 17.75 1.05 2.88
N ALA A 48 16.57 1.68 2.71
CA ALA A 48 16.31 3.04 3.17
C ALA A 48 16.38 3.16 4.70
N ILE A 49 15.79 2.21 5.43
CA ILE A 49 15.88 2.13 6.91
C ILE A 49 17.34 2.10 7.38
N ASN A 50 18.19 1.35 6.67
CA ASN A 50 19.61 1.22 6.96
C ASN A 50 20.45 2.42 6.47
N LYS A 51 19.81 3.51 6.06
CA LYS A 51 20.46 4.73 5.51
C LYS A 51 21.34 4.46 4.30
N LYS A 52 21.01 3.42 3.53
CA LYS A 52 21.69 3.04 2.28
C LYS A 52 20.64 2.87 1.17
N PRO A 53 19.91 3.94 0.80
CA PRO A 53 18.83 3.86 -0.18
C PRO A 53 19.39 3.37 -1.52
N ALA A 54 18.95 2.21 -1.97
CA ALA A 54 19.37 1.59 -3.21
C ALA A 54 18.33 0.58 -3.69
N MET A 55 18.14 0.50 -5.01
CA MET A 55 17.30 -0.52 -5.62
C MET A 55 18.03 -1.87 -5.65
N PRO A 56 17.45 -2.94 -5.06
CA PRO A 56 18.03 -4.27 -5.11
C PRO A 56 18.28 -4.76 -6.54
N ARG A 57 19.17 -5.74 -6.70
CA ARG A 57 19.21 -6.55 -7.92
C ARG A 57 18.13 -7.64 -7.84
N TRP A 58 17.65 -8.08 -9.01
CA TRP A 58 16.76 -9.23 -9.14
C TRP A 58 17.53 -10.53 -8.93
N GLU A 59 17.74 -10.84 -7.66
CA GLU A 59 18.48 -12.00 -7.19
C GLU A 59 17.75 -12.59 -5.98
N ASN A 60 17.99 -13.88 -5.69
CA ASN A 60 17.36 -14.58 -4.56
C ASN A 60 15.82 -14.47 -4.58
N PHE A 61 15.22 -14.85 -5.71
CA PHE A 61 13.76 -14.82 -5.91
C PHE A 61 12.98 -15.55 -4.80
N GLY A 62 13.51 -16.66 -4.29
CA GLY A 62 12.90 -17.38 -3.17
C GLY A 62 12.83 -16.55 -1.88
N GLY A 63 13.90 -15.84 -1.54
CA GLY A 63 13.90 -14.91 -0.40
C GLY A 63 12.94 -13.74 -0.58
N LEU A 64 12.87 -13.17 -1.79
CA LEU A 64 11.92 -12.09 -2.12
C LEU A 64 10.47 -12.59 -2.02
N PHE A 65 10.19 -13.79 -2.52
CA PHE A 65 8.87 -14.40 -2.41
C PHE A 65 8.42 -14.54 -0.95
N VAL A 66 9.28 -15.06 -0.08
CA VAL A 66 8.98 -15.22 1.36
C VAL A 66 8.77 -13.85 2.03
N ASP A 67 9.68 -12.90 1.80
CA ASP A 67 9.57 -11.54 2.35
C ASP A 67 8.24 -10.89 1.92
N GLY A 68 7.83 -11.03 0.66
CA GLY A 68 6.56 -10.50 0.15
C GLY A 68 5.33 -11.24 0.65
N LEU A 69 5.40 -12.56 0.82
CA LEU A 69 4.32 -13.34 1.44
C LEU A 69 4.07 -12.89 2.88
N VAL A 70 5.13 -12.60 3.64
CA VAL A 70 4.98 -12.07 5.01
C VAL A 70 4.37 -10.67 5.00
N VAL A 71 4.76 -9.80 4.07
CA VAL A 71 4.12 -8.47 3.91
C VAL A 71 2.64 -8.62 3.58
N PHE A 72 2.29 -9.57 2.70
CA PHE A 72 0.90 -9.87 2.38
C PHE A 72 0.13 -10.35 3.62
N ILE A 73 0.69 -11.26 4.42
CA ILE A 73 0.05 -11.75 5.66
C ILE A 73 -0.16 -10.61 6.66
N ILE A 74 0.85 -9.74 6.86
CA ILE A 74 0.70 -8.56 7.74
C ILE A 74 -0.44 -7.67 7.22
N SER A 75 -0.42 -7.35 5.93
CA SER A 75 -1.43 -6.50 5.29
C SER A 75 -2.83 -7.11 5.40
N LEU A 76 -2.95 -8.43 5.20
CA LEU A 76 -4.20 -9.17 5.33
C LEU A 76 -4.74 -9.08 6.76
N ILE A 77 -3.90 -9.29 7.78
CA ILE A 77 -4.31 -9.18 9.19
C ILE A 77 -4.79 -7.76 9.52
N TYR A 78 -4.11 -6.73 9.01
CA TYR A 78 -4.57 -5.34 9.16
C TYR A 78 -5.91 -5.08 8.46
N MET A 79 -6.14 -5.71 7.31
CA MET A 79 -7.38 -5.60 6.53
C MET A 79 -8.58 -6.35 7.14
N ILE A 80 -8.36 -7.26 8.09
CA ILE A 80 -9.45 -7.95 8.80
C ILE A 80 -10.39 -6.94 9.47
N VAL A 81 -9.86 -5.86 10.05
CA VAL A 81 -10.69 -4.86 10.76
C VAL A 81 -11.64 -4.14 9.79
N PRO A 82 -11.18 -3.50 8.69
CA PRO A 82 -12.08 -2.94 7.68
C PRO A 82 -13.08 -3.95 7.11
N ILE A 83 -12.66 -5.21 6.89
CA ILE A 83 -13.54 -6.27 6.37
C ILE A 83 -14.65 -6.60 7.38
N ILE A 84 -14.32 -6.77 8.67
CA ILE A 84 -15.32 -7.03 9.71
C ILE A 84 -16.29 -5.85 9.81
N VAL A 85 -15.78 -4.61 9.79
CA VAL A 85 -16.62 -3.41 9.81
C VAL A 85 -17.56 -3.40 8.61
N PHE A 86 -17.05 -3.66 7.41
CA PHE A 86 -17.86 -3.75 6.18
C PHE A 86 -18.94 -4.83 6.28
N VAL A 87 -18.59 -6.04 6.70
CA VAL A 87 -19.53 -7.16 6.83
C VAL A 87 -20.59 -6.88 7.90
N ALA A 88 -20.19 -6.37 9.07
CA ALA A 88 -21.12 -6.04 10.15
C ALA A 88 -22.10 -4.94 9.74
N THR A 89 -21.60 -3.88 9.11
CA THR A 89 -22.44 -2.78 8.62
C THR A 89 -23.33 -3.24 7.45
N ALA A 90 -22.84 -4.11 6.55
CA ALA A 90 -23.62 -4.69 5.46
C ALA A 90 -24.71 -5.65 5.97
N ALA A 91 -24.46 -6.40 7.04
CA ALA A 91 -25.46 -7.29 7.63
C ALA A 91 -26.62 -6.49 8.29
N VAL A 92 -26.31 -5.39 8.97
CA VAL A 92 -27.31 -4.56 9.67
C VAL A 92 -28.09 -3.67 8.70
N TRP A 93 -27.42 -3.06 7.71
CA TRP A 93 -28.01 -2.07 6.80
C TRP A 93 -28.29 -2.61 5.40
N GLY A 94 -27.48 -3.54 4.90
CA GLY A 94 -27.58 -4.06 3.54
C GLY A 94 -28.80 -4.95 3.33
N LEU A 95 -29.16 -5.79 4.31
CA LEU A 95 -30.34 -6.68 4.20
C LEU A 95 -31.67 -5.90 4.19
N SER A 96 -31.77 -4.86 5.02
CA SER A 96 -32.95 -4.00 5.14
C SER A 96 -33.13 -3.11 3.91
N LEU A 97 -32.04 -2.51 3.40
CA LEU A 97 -32.11 -1.64 2.22
C LEU A 97 -32.18 -2.40 0.89
N PHE A 98 -31.58 -3.59 0.77
CA PHE A 98 -31.73 -4.45 -0.41
C PHE A 98 -33.18 -4.89 -0.60
N SER A 99 -33.89 -5.16 0.50
CA SER A 99 -35.31 -5.52 0.49
C SER A 99 -36.19 -4.34 0.03
N ILE A 100 -35.90 -3.12 0.50
CA ILE A 100 -36.60 -1.90 0.10
C ILE A 100 -36.30 -1.53 -1.36
N GLY A 101 -35.05 -1.62 -1.80
CA GLY A 101 -34.65 -1.32 -3.18
C GLY A 101 -35.25 -2.28 -4.22
N ARG A 102 -35.40 -3.57 -3.87
CA ARG A 102 -36.16 -4.54 -4.69
C ARG A 102 -37.65 -4.20 -4.74
N PHE A 103 -38.25 -3.82 -3.61
CA PHE A 103 -39.66 -3.45 -3.53
C PHE A 103 -39.99 -2.22 -4.39
N MET A 104 -39.09 -1.24 -4.44
CA MET A 104 -39.29 0.00 -5.21
C MET A 104 -38.87 -0.12 -6.69
N GLY A 105 -38.28 -1.24 -7.13
CA GLY A 105 -37.89 -1.49 -8.52
C GLY A 105 -36.87 -0.50 -9.10
N CYS A 106 -36.17 0.27 -8.26
CA CYS A 106 -35.30 1.37 -8.69
C CYS A 106 -33.82 1.03 -8.45
N PRO A 107 -33.03 0.74 -9.51
CA PRO A 107 -31.60 0.41 -9.37
C PRO A 107 -30.78 1.50 -8.67
N PHE A 108 -31.22 2.77 -8.80
CA PHE A 108 -30.59 3.91 -8.14
C PHE A 108 -30.74 3.88 -6.62
N ALA A 109 -31.85 3.36 -6.10
CA ALA A 109 -32.08 3.19 -4.67
C ALA A 109 -31.15 2.14 -4.04
N LEU A 110 -30.78 1.10 -4.81
CA LEU A 110 -29.79 0.12 -4.37
C LEU A 110 -28.39 0.75 -4.26
N VAL A 111 -27.96 1.55 -5.25
CA VAL A 111 -26.66 2.22 -5.19
C VAL A 111 -26.58 3.24 -4.04
N ALA A 112 -27.64 4.04 -3.85
CA ALA A 112 -27.72 5.01 -2.76
C ALA A 112 -27.68 4.34 -1.38
N ALA A 113 -28.25 3.14 -1.24
CA ALA A 113 -28.23 2.36 0.00
C ALA A 113 -26.82 1.88 0.40
N PHE A 114 -25.96 1.58 -0.57
CA PHE A 114 -24.58 1.15 -0.31
C PHE A 114 -23.61 2.32 -0.11
N LEU A 115 -24.00 3.55 -0.45
CA LEU A 115 -23.10 4.71 -0.38
C LEU A 115 -22.60 5.01 1.05
N PRO A 116 -23.44 5.00 2.11
CA PRO A 116 -22.96 5.19 3.49
C PRO A 116 -22.05 4.04 3.95
N LEU A 117 -22.33 2.81 3.52
CA LEU A 117 -21.52 1.62 3.82
C LEU A 117 -20.11 1.76 3.25
N ILE A 118 -20.03 2.16 1.98
CA ILE A 118 -18.78 2.40 1.27
C ILE A 118 -18.01 3.54 1.96
N ALA A 119 -18.68 4.62 2.34
CA ALA A 119 -18.06 5.75 3.02
C ALA A 119 -17.43 5.35 4.37
N ILE A 120 -18.16 4.63 5.23
CA ILE A 120 -17.64 4.17 6.53
C ILE A 120 -16.44 3.24 6.33
N THR A 121 -16.57 2.27 5.43
CA THR A 121 -15.49 1.30 5.15
C THR A 121 -14.25 1.99 4.59
N LEU A 122 -14.44 2.99 3.73
CA LEU A 122 -13.35 3.79 3.16
C LEU A 122 -12.59 4.55 4.26
N VAL A 123 -13.29 5.11 5.25
CA VAL A 123 -12.64 5.79 6.39
C VAL A 123 -11.74 4.81 7.16
N PHE A 124 -12.25 3.61 7.48
CA PHE A 124 -11.43 2.59 8.15
C PHE A 124 -10.26 2.12 7.28
N ALA A 125 -10.47 1.96 5.97
CA ALA A 125 -9.40 1.60 5.04
C ALA A 125 -8.31 2.68 4.98
N ILE A 126 -8.67 3.97 5.00
CA ILE A 126 -7.70 5.07 5.04
C ILE A 126 -6.93 5.09 6.36
N ILE A 127 -7.59 4.85 7.50
CA ILE A 127 -6.94 4.80 8.81
C ILE A 127 -5.94 3.65 8.87
N ILE A 128 -6.36 2.46 8.44
CA ILE A 128 -5.48 1.28 8.41
C ILE A 128 -4.36 1.46 7.40
N GLY A 129 -4.66 1.99 6.21
CA GLY A 129 -3.67 2.33 5.19
C GLY A 129 -2.65 3.36 5.66
N PHE A 130 -3.04 4.28 6.55
CA PHE A 130 -2.12 5.22 7.16
C PHE A 130 -1.15 4.56 8.15
N ILE A 131 -1.58 3.52 8.86
CA ILE A 131 -0.76 2.81 9.87
C ILE A 131 0.16 1.77 9.22
N LEU A 132 -0.31 1.14 8.13
CA LEU A 132 0.30 -0.03 7.51
C LEU A 132 1.75 0.17 7.04
N PRO A 133 2.15 1.28 6.39
CA PRO A 133 3.54 1.47 5.95
C PRO A 133 4.55 1.44 7.10
N MET A 134 4.20 2.04 8.24
CA MET A 134 5.05 2.01 9.43
C MET A 134 5.09 0.62 10.09
N ALA A 135 3.98 -0.13 10.05
CA ALA A 135 3.94 -1.52 10.49
C ALA A 135 4.88 -2.40 9.66
N ILE A 136 4.86 -2.23 8.32
CA ILE A 136 5.75 -2.92 7.39
C ILE A 136 7.21 -2.48 7.64
N ALA A 137 7.47 -1.20 7.92
CA ALA A 137 8.83 -0.72 8.24
C ALA A 137 9.40 -1.33 9.53
N LEU A 138 8.56 -1.53 10.57
CA LEU A 138 8.97 -2.25 11.79
C LEU A 138 9.33 -3.70 11.50
N TYR A 139 8.55 -4.38 10.66
CA TYR A 139 8.92 -5.71 10.18
C TYR A 139 10.20 -5.69 9.36
N ALA A 140 10.35 -4.75 8.42
CA ALA A 140 11.51 -4.61 7.56
C ALA A 140 12.81 -4.43 8.37
N SER A 141 12.77 -3.66 9.46
CA SER A 141 13.91 -3.38 10.34
C SER A 141 14.25 -4.54 11.28
N SER A 142 13.26 -5.29 11.76
CA SER A 142 13.46 -6.28 12.83
C SER A 142 13.39 -7.74 12.37
N LYS A 143 12.85 -7.99 11.17
CA LYS A 143 12.45 -9.31 10.65
C LYS A 143 11.52 -10.10 11.59
N ASN A 144 10.91 -9.46 12.58
CA ASN A 144 9.99 -10.08 13.51
C ASN A 144 8.56 -9.62 13.21
N VAL A 145 7.72 -10.56 12.78
CA VAL A 145 6.32 -10.31 12.41
C VAL A 145 5.53 -9.72 13.58
N GLY A 146 5.81 -10.13 14.82
CA GLY A 146 5.14 -9.60 16.01
C GLY A 146 5.38 -8.11 16.24
N LYS A 147 6.50 -7.54 15.75
CA LYS A 147 6.73 -6.09 15.83
C LYS A 147 5.83 -5.29 14.89
N ALA A 148 5.37 -5.91 13.79
CA ALA A 148 4.42 -5.26 12.88
C ALA A 148 3.08 -4.98 13.55
N PHE A 149 2.76 -5.60 14.70
CA PHE A 149 1.50 -5.43 15.42
C PHE A 149 1.65 -4.66 16.74
N LYS A 150 2.83 -4.08 17.01
CA LYS A 150 3.05 -3.23 18.19
C LYS A 150 2.49 -1.83 17.95
N PHE A 151 1.16 -1.69 18.01
CA PHE A 151 0.45 -0.44 17.73
C PHE A 151 0.97 0.76 18.53
N GLY A 152 1.35 0.58 19.80
CA GLY A 152 1.95 1.65 20.60
C GLY A 152 3.25 2.19 19.99
N GLU A 153 4.16 1.30 19.58
CA GLU A 153 5.42 1.68 18.93
C GLU A 153 5.17 2.31 17.56
N ILE A 154 4.24 1.76 16.78
CA ILE A 154 3.87 2.31 15.46
C ILE A 154 3.37 3.75 15.59
N LEU A 155 2.42 3.99 16.49
CA LEU A 155 1.84 5.30 16.68
C LEU A 155 2.85 6.31 17.22
N ASN A 156 3.74 5.92 18.13
CA ASN A 156 4.80 6.80 18.62
C ASN A 156 5.76 7.20 17.50
N ARG A 157 6.18 6.23 16.68
CA ARG A 157 7.04 6.50 15.51
C ARG A 157 6.38 7.45 14.54
N ILE A 158 5.11 7.22 14.18
CA ILE A 158 4.35 8.13 13.31
C ILE A 158 4.27 9.53 13.93
N LYS A 159 3.94 9.64 15.23
CA LYS A 159 3.86 10.93 15.94
C LYS A 159 5.17 11.70 15.90
N SER A 160 6.31 11.01 16.02
CA SER A 160 7.64 11.64 16.01
C SER A 160 7.99 12.33 14.67
N VAL A 161 7.37 11.89 13.56
CA VAL A 161 7.59 12.43 12.21
C VAL A 161 6.27 12.86 11.55
N PHE A 162 5.25 13.20 12.33
CA PHE A 162 3.86 13.28 11.89
C PHE A 162 3.65 14.19 10.67
N GLY A 163 4.21 15.40 10.68
CA GLY A 163 4.07 16.34 9.55
C GLY A 163 4.65 15.79 8.25
N GLU A 164 5.84 15.19 8.31
CA GLU A 164 6.50 14.59 7.15
C GLU A 164 5.80 13.30 6.69
N TYR A 165 5.26 12.52 7.64
CA TYR A 165 4.52 11.30 7.35
C TYR A 165 3.17 11.59 6.65
N ILE A 166 2.45 12.64 7.08
CA ILE A 166 1.22 13.09 6.40
C ILE A 166 1.53 13.51 4.97
N VAL A 167 2.56 14.31 4.75
CA VAL A 167 2.93 14.76 3.39
C VAL A 167 3.24 13.57 2.50
N ALA A 168 4.03 12.60 2.98
CA ALA A 168 4.32 11.37 2.26
C ALA A 168 3.06 10.55 1.95
N TYR A 169 2.15 10.41 2.91
CA TYR A 169 0.92 9.66 2.74
C TYR A 169 -0.03 10.31 1.73
N VAL A 170 -0.27 11.63 1.86
CA VAL A 170 -1.10 12.40 0.92
C VAL A 170 -0.52 12.34 -0.49
N PHE A 171 0.80 12.43 -0.62
CA PHE A 171 1.47 12.29 -1.90
C PHE A 171 1.19 10.94 -2.56
N ILE A 172 1.28 9.83 -1.81
CA ILE A 172 0.98 8.48 -2.32
C ILE A 172 -0.50 8.33 -2.67
N LEU A 173 -1.41 8.93 -1.91
CA LEU A 173 -2.84 8.96 -2.26
C LEU A 173 -3.09 9.67 -3.59
N ILE A 174 -2.47 10.83 -3.82
CA ILE A 174 -2.57 11.56 -5.08
C ILE A 174 -2.05 10.71 -6.24
N LEU A 175 -0.90 10.07 -6.06
CA LEU A 175 -0.35 9.14 -7.06
C LEU A 175 -1.29 7.95 -7.34
N GLY A 176 -1.93 7.40 -6.31
CA GLY A 176 -2.93 6.34 -6.46
C GLY A 176 -4.14 6.77 -7.30
N ILE A 177 -4.63 8.00 -7.11
CA ILE A 177 -5.72 8.57 -7.92
C ILE A 177 -5.27 8.72 -9.38
N ILE A 178 -4.05 9.20 -9.62
CA ILE A 178 -3.48 9.35 -10.97
C ILE A 178 -3.36 7.98 -11.65
N ILE A 179 -2.84 6.96 -10.96
CA ILE A 179 -2.78 5.57 -11.46
C ILE A 179 -4.19 5.09 -11.83
N GLY A 180 -5.17 5.32 -10.96
CA GLY A 180 -6.57 4.93 -11.20
C GLY A 180 -7.12 5.57 -12.47
N ALA A 181 -6.86 6.86 -12.69
CA ALA A 181 -7.26 7.56 -13.91
C ALA A 181 -6.55 7.01 -15.16
N ILE A 182 -5.24 6.71 -15.08
CA ILE A 182 -4.47 6.08 -16.17
C ILE A 182 -5.08 4.71 -16.52
N ALA A 183 -5.44 3.92 -15.51
CA ALA A 183 -6.01 2.59 -15.71
C ALA A 183 -7.36 2.60 -16.45
N MET A 184 -8.09 3.72 -16.43
CA MET A 184 -9.37 3.88 -17.15
C MET A 184 -9.19 4.12 -18.66
N ILE A 185 -7.98 4.41 -19.15
CA ILE A 185 -7.71 4.60 -20.57
C ILE A 185 -7.87 3.25 -21.30
N PRO A 186 -8.78 3.13 -22.28
CA PRO A 186 -9.01 1.87 -22.99
C PRO A 186 -7.74 1.31 -23.65
N TYR A 187 -7.69 -0.03 -23.76
CA TYR A 187 -6.63 -0.83 -24.41
C TYR A 187 -5.24 -0.79 -23.75
N ILE A 188 -4.70 0.39 -23.42
CA ILE A 188 -3.31 0.56 -22.97
C ILE A 188 -3.18 1.05 -21.52
N GLY A 189 -4.22 1.69 -20.96
CA GLY A 189 -4.15 2.33 -19.65
C GLY A 189 -3.79 1.39 -18.52
N TRP A 190 -4.45 0.23 -18.49
CA TRP A 190 -4.19 -0.81 -17.50
C TRP A 190 -2.75 -1.35 -17.58
N ILE A 191 -2.17 -1.47 -18.78
CA ILE A 191 -0.77 -1.90 -18.96
C ILE A 191 0.19 -0.86 -18.37
N ILE A 192 -0.01 0.42 -18.70
CA ILE A 192 0.83 1.51 -18.19
C ILE A 192 0.71 1.59 -16.66
N ALA A 193 -0.52 1.52 -16.15
CA ALA A 193 -0.80 1.56 -14.71
C ALA A 193 -0.05 0.47 -13.94
N LEU A 194 0.15 -0.72 -14.51
CA LEU A 194 0.88 -1.81 -13.86
C LEU A 194 2.36 -1.45 -13.60
N PHE A 195 3.08 -0.95 -14.61
CA PHE A 195 4.48 -0.54 -14.44
C PHE A 195 4.60 0.67 -13.53
N VAL A 196 3.67 1.62 -13.66
CA VAL A 196 3.64 2.83 -12.82
C VAL A 196 3.32 2.47 -11.36
N THR A 197 2.49 1.46 -11.12
CA THR A 197 2.20 0.97 -9.75
C THR A 197 3.45 0.43 -9.08
N PHE A 198 4.21 -0.44 -9.76
CA PHE A 198 5.46 -0.96 -9.20
C PHE A 198 6.50 0.15 -8.97
N TYR A 199 6.61 1.11 -9.90
CA TYR A 199 7.45 2.29 -9.71
C TYR A 199 7.09 3.05 -8.44
N ILE A 200 5.80 3.30 -8.23
CA ILE A 200 5.31 4.02 -7.06
C ILE A 200 5.48 3.19 -5.79
N GLY A 201 5.36 1.85 -5.86
CA GLY A 201 5.68 0.94 -4.76
C GLY A 201 7.13 1.06 -4.29
N VAL A 202 8.08 1.13 -5.23
CA VAL A 202 9.51 1.37 -4.93
C VAL A 202 9.73 2.75 -4.31
N VAL A 203 9.14 3.81 -4.88
CA VAL A 203 9.22 5.17 -4.33
C VAL A 203 8.67 5.21 -2.90
N SER A 204 7.48 4.64 -2.68
CA SER A 204 6.80 4.59 -1.39
C SER A 204 7.61 3.82 -0.36
N SER A 205 8.21 2.70 -0.76
CA SER A 205 9.06 1.87 0.09
C SER A 205 10.30 2.61 0.54
N ASN A 206 10.98 3.32 -0.36
CA ASN A 206 12.13 4.16 0.00
C ASN A 206 11.71 5.28 0.95
N LEU A 207 10.65 6.01 0.61
CA LEU A 207 10.13 7.15 1.36
C LEU A 207 9.76 6.78 2.80
N PHE A 208 8.98 5.71 2.99
CA PHE A 208 8.59 5.27 4.33
C PHE A 208 9.74 4.62 5.10
N GLY A 209 10.71 4.02 4.41
CA GLY A 209 11.93 3.53 5.04
C GLY A 209 12.80 4.66 5.61
N GLU A 210 12.94 5.77 4.88
CA GLU A 210 13.63 6.99 5.36
C GLU A 210 12.89 7.63 6.54
N LEU A 211 11.56 7.72 6.46
CA LEU A 211 10.72 8.21 7.56
C LEU A 211 10.89 7.35 8.83
N TYR A 212 10.92 6.03 8.67
CA TYR A 212 11.19 5.12 9.78
C TYR A 212 12.59 5.37 10.38
N ALA A 213 13.63 5.52 9.55
CA ALA A 213 15.00 5.78 10.01
C ALA A 213 15.14 7.09 10.78
N LYS A 214 14.27 8.07 10.51
CA LYS A 214 14.18 9.35 11.21
C LYS A 214 13.32 9.29 12.47
N SER A 215 12.34 8.39 12.51
CA SER A 215 11.40 8.25 13.62
C SER A 215 12.05 7.74 14.91
N LYS A 216 11.48 8.14 16.05
CA LYS A 216 11.84 7.62 17.38
C LYS A 216 10.63 6.89 17.97
N ALA A 217 10.89 5.76 18.63
CA ALA A 217 9.87 4.97 19.34
C ALA A 217 9.44 5.65 20.64
#